data_AF-A0A4V2YKH2-F1
#
_entry.id   AF-A0A4V2YKH2-F1
#
_cell.length_a   1.000
_cell.length_b   1.000
_cell.length_c   1.000
_cell.angle_alpha   90.00
_cell.angle_beta   90.00
_cell.angle_gamma   90.00
#
_symmetry.space_group_name_H-M   'P 1'
#
loop_
_entity.id
_entity.type
_entity.pdbx_description
1 polymer ?
#
loop_
_entity_poly.entity_id
_entity_poly.type
_entity_poly.pdbx_seq_one_letter_code
_entity_poly.pdbx_strand_id
1 'polypeptide(L)'
;MRNAGPMRHPVNVLTTRWSAACSGESAVMSGAGVWPLLAYLASAAAGPGRAELEDAVGVPACHAAQAAADVLNAMQAPAVRSAIGLWSARDLPLRPSWLAALPAGLRGELTGDPVVDGKALDAWAAERTGGLVPAMPIAVSKDTRLVPAVALAVATRWLRPFLEGVGEFPDGPWAGRELAVLYRRTAVLDRLRVAATPMGPLTMLRVMGTGGVDVHLVLGVRDEPGVVLPAAIRVLDDGAQFLPLEEGPGVSVAYVRATEPGDRLDVTVPRFAVSSTHDLLRLPEVFGLATVSDMSRGHFPGIGPEPLAVGQAAQAAVAVFSATGFESASVTAFEAVAGSAPPPEPYRIKRVQAVFGRPFGFLAVERRSGMVLTAGWVADPEPGAAMAGWRDAPGYLERELGQGTAAPPARLAGRGQA
;
A
#
# COMPACT_ATOMS: atom_id res chain seq x y z
N MET A 1 17.93 32.48 8.23
CA MET A 1 16.88 31.45 8.10
C MET A 1 17.56 30.11 8.28
N ARG A 2 17.25 29.36 9.34
CA ARG A 2 17.83 28.03 9.56
C ARG A 2 17.25 27.08 8.52
N ASN A 3 18.10 26.43 7.73
CA ASN A 3 17.72 25.26 6.93
C ASN A 3 17.17 24.21 7.91
N ALA A 4 15.85 24.09 7.99
CA ALA A 4 15.26 22.85 8.46
C ALA A 4 15.68 21.79 7.44
N GLY A 5 16.45 20.79 7.85
CA GLY A 5 16.63 19.58 7.03
C GLY A 5 15.25 18.99 6.69
N PRO A 6 15.15 18.15 5.65
CA PRO A 6 13.86 17.56 5.27
C PRO A 6 13.21 16.91 6.49
N MET A 7 12.03 17.41 6.87
CA MET A 7 11.29 16.92 8.02
C MET A 7 10.66 15.59 7.61
N ARG A 8 11.05 14.50 8.29
CA ARG A 8 10.45 13.18 8.07
C ARG A 8 8.95 13.26 8.26
N HIS A 9 8.18 12.80 7.27
CA HIS A 9 6.73 12.82 7.37
C HIS A 9 6.28 11.81 8.44
N PRO A 10 5.42 12.17 9.42
CA PRO A 10 5.05 11.28 10.53
C PRO A 10 4.37 9.98 10.04
N VAL A 11 3.60 10.06 8.95
CA VAL A 11 3.06 8.88 8.25
C VAL A 11 4.18 7.94 7.76
N ASN A 12 5.26 8.47 7.21
CA ASN A 12 6.37 7.67 6.69
C ASN A 12 7.11 6.97 7.84
N VAL A 13 7.19 7.60 9.02
CA VAL A 13 7.71 6.97 10.24
C VAL A 13 6.85 5.77 10.66
N LEU A 14 5.53 5.92 10.71
CA LEU A 14 4.62 4.80 11.01
C LEU A 14 4.75 3.67 9.97
N THR A 15 4.72 4.01 8.69
CA THR A 15 4.89 3.03 7.59
C THR A 15 6.25 2.32 7.66
N THR A 16 7.31 3.02 8.07
CA THR A 16 8.65 2.44 8.30
C THR A 16 8.61 1.41 9.43
N ARG A 17 8.01 1.75 10.59
CA ARG A 17 7.90 0.82 11.73
C ARG A 17 7.03 -0.40 11.37
N TRP A 18 5.92 -0.19 10.67
CA TRP A 18 5.03 -1.26 10.24
C TRP A 18 5.70 -2.19 9.22
N SER A 19 6.33 -1.63 8.18
CA SER A 19 7.00 -2.44 7.16
C SER A 19 8.18 -3.25 7.71
N ALA A 20 8.86 -2.77 8.76
CA ALA A 20 9.89 -3.51 9.47
C ALA A 20 9.38 -4.82 10.12
N ALA A 21 8.09 -4.89 10.44
CA ALA A 21 7.44 -6.07 11.02
C ALA A 21 6.91 -7.07 9.96
N CYS A 22 7.06 -6.77 8.66
CA CYS A 22 6.53 -7.62 7.60
C CYS A 22 7.36 -8.88 7.37
N SER A 23 6.66 -9.99 7.12
CA SER A 23 7.22 -11.27 6.72
C SER A 23 7.40 -11.33 5.19
N GLY A 24 8.16 -12.31 4.70
CA GLY A 24 8.53 -12.46 3.28
C GLY A 24 7.41 -12.77 2.29
N GLU A 25 6.14 -12.72 2.71
CA GLU A 25 4.96 -12.94 1.86
C GLU A 25 4.55 -11.65 1.13
N SER A 26 3.78 -11.77 0.04
CA SER A 26 3.22 -10.59 -0.63
C SER A 26 2.27 -9.88 0.32
N ALA A 27 2.52 -8.60 0.58
CA ALA A 27 1.71 -7.80 1.50
C ALA A 27 1.64 -6.34 1.07
N VAL A 28 0.52 -5.67 1.33
CA VAL A 28 0.35 -4.23 1.09
C VAL A 28 -0.26 -3.54 2.32
N MET A 29 0.37 -2.46 2.75
CA MET A 29 -0.06 -1.67 3.90
C MET A 29 -0.18 -0.18 3.57
N SER A 30 -1.02 0.51 4.32
CA SER A 30 -1.18 1.96 4.24
C SER A 30 -1.08 2.61 5.60
N GLY A 31 0.13 3.07 5.96
CA GLY A 31 0.30 3.97 7.09
C GLY A 31 -0.50 5.27 6.89
N ALA A 32 -0.62 5.77 5.66
CA ALA A 32 -1.38 6.99 5.37
C ALA A 32 -2.88 6.86 5.68
N GLY A 33 -3.47 5.68 5.49
CA GLY A 33 -4.86 5.42 5.85
C GLY A 33 -5.06 5.25 7.36
N VAL A 34 -4.12 4.59 8.05
CA VAL A 34 -4.22 4.29 9.48
C VAL A 34 -3.87 5.48 10.37
N TRP A 35 -2.83 6.25 10.01
CA TRP A 35 -2.26 7.30 10.84
C TRP A 35 -3.28 8.38 11.27
N PRO A 36 -4.18 8.90 10.39
CA PRO A 36 -5.17 9.90 10.81
C PRO A 36 -6.12 9.38 11.88
N LEU A 37 -6.53 8.11 11.82
CA LEU A 37 -7.43 7.54 12.82
C LEU A 37 -6.73 7.41 14.18
N LEU A 38 -5.48 6.95 14.21
CA LEU A 38 -4.67 6.89 15.42
C LEU A 38 -4.48 8.30 16.03
N ALA A 39 -4.29 9.31 15.18
CA ALA A 39 -4.12 10.69 15.64
C ALA A 39 -5.42 11.28 16.23
N TYR A 40 -6.59 10.99 15.65
CA TYR A 40 -7.87 11.36 16.27
C TYR A 40 -8.10 10.62 17.59
N LEU A 41 -7.74 9.34 17.68
CA LEU A 41 -7.79 8.59 18.93
C LEU A 41 -6.84 9.20 19.98
N ALA A 42 -5.61 9.55 19.61
CA ALA A 42 -4.62 10.18 20.49
C ALA A 42 -5.17 11.48 21.10
N SER A 43 -5.81 12.31 20.26
CA SER A 43 -6.40 13.60 20.69
C SER A 43 -7.47 13.45 21.77
N ALA A 44 -8.13 12.29 21.82
CA ALA A 44 -9.26 12.01 22.70
C ALA A 44 -8.95 11.00 23.83
N ALA A 45 -7.80 10.33 23.75
CA ALA A 45 -7.30 9.41 24.76
C ALA A 45 -6.82 10.14 26.02
N ALA A 46 -6.66 9.42 27.12
CA ALA A 46 -6.01 9.90 28.34
C ALA A 46 -5.09 8.83 28.94
N GLY A 47 -4.25 9.22 29.90
CA GLY A 47 -3.38 8.29 30.61
C GLY A 47 -2.35 7.58 29.71
N PRO A 48 -1.93 6.35 30.06
CA PRO A 48 -0.91 5.62 29.30
C PRO A 48 -1.28 5.38 27.83
N GLY A 49 -2.55 5.12 27.55
CA GLY A 49 -3.04 4.93 26.18
C GLY A 49 -2.86 6.15 25.29
N ARG A 50 -2.92 7.37 25.85
CA ARG A 50 -2.56 8.58 25.10
C ARG A 50 -1.08 8.57 24.73
N ALA A 51 -0.20 8.25 25.68
CA ALA A 51 1.24 8.30 25.45
C ALA A 51 1.69 7.29 24.38
N GLU A 52 1.11 6.08 24.39
CA GLU A 52 1.36 5.07 23.35
C GLU A 52 0.89 5.53 21.97
N LEU A 53 -0.32 6.11 21.88
CA LEU A 53 -0.84 6.67 20.64
C LEU A 53 0.00 7.85 20.14
N GLU A 54 0.46 8.74 21.04
CA GLU A 54 1.37 9.85 20.72
C GLU A 54 2.71 9.36 20.16
N ASP A 55 3.29 8.29 20.71
CA ASP A 55 4.52 7.70 20.17
C ASP A 55 4.30 7.07 18.79
N ALA A 56 3.19 6.36 18.61
CA ALA A 56 2.85 5.73 17.33
C ALA A 56 2.65 6.76 16.21
N VAL A 57 1.97 7.87 16.50
CA VAL A 57 1.74 8.93 15.51
C VAL A 57 2.92 9.91 15.40
N GLY A 58 3.77 9.99 16.42
CA GLY A 58 4.91 10.90 16.48
C GLY A 58 4.52 12.38 16.63
N VAL A 59 3.30 12.66 17.10
CA VAL A 59 2.74 14.01 17.27
C VAL A 59 2.03 14.11 18.61
N PRO A 60 2.24 15.19 19.41
CA PRO A 60 1.52 15.39 20.66
C PRO A 60 -0.01 15.44 20.45
N ALA A 61 -0.78 14.89 21.38
CA ALA A 61 -2.23 14.75 21.29
C ALA A 61 -2.97 16.09 21.08
N CYS A 62 -2.43 17.19 21.61
CA CYS A 62 -2.99 18.53 21.41
C CYS A 62 -2.91 19.04 19.96
N HIS A 63 -2.01 18.46 19.14
CA HIS A 63 -1.85 18.78 17.72
C HIS A 63 -2.35 17.64 16.81
N ALA A 64 -2.60 16.46 17.35
CA ALA A 64 -2.89 15.25 16.58
C ALA A 64 -4.14 15.37 15.70
N ALA A 65 -5.24 15.95 16.18
CA ALA A 65 -6.46 16.13 15.38
C ALA A 65 -6.23 17.04 14.16
N GLN A 66 -5.51 18.15 14.32
CA GLN A 66 -5.18 19.04 13.21
C GLN A 66 -4.25 18.36 12.21
N ALA A 67 -3.21 17.68 12.69
CA ALA A 67 -2.29 16.95 11.83
C ALA A 67 -3.01 15.81 11.06
N ALA A 68 -3.98 15.15 11.69
CA ALA A 68 -4.84 14.16 11.03
C ALA A 68 -5.66 14.78 9.88
N ALA A 69 -6.25 15.96 10.10
CA ALA A 69 -6.95 16.69 9.06
C ALA A 69 -6.01 17.08 7.90
N ASP A 70 -4.79 17.53 8.21
CA ASP A 70 -3.79 17.89 7.20
C ASP A 70 -3.38 16.69 6.34
N VAL A 71 -3.17 15.52 6.95
CA VAL A 71 -2.88 14.27 6.23
C VAL A 71 -4.06 13.84 5.36
N LEU A 72 -5.29 13.89 5.88
CA LEU A 72 -6.49 13.59 5.09
C LEU A 72 -6.64 14.54 3.89
N ASN A 73 -6.34 15.83 4.07
CA ASN A 73 -6.36 16.83 3.00
C ASN A 73 -5.27 16.55 1.95
N ALA A 74 -4.06 16.17 2.39
CA ALA A 74 -2.98 15.78 1.48
C ALA A 74 -3.32 14.54 0.65
N MET A 75 -4.16 13.65 1.19
CA MET A 75 -4.66 12.46 0.48
C MET A 75 -5.80 12.75 -0.52
N GLN A 76 -6.32 13.97 -0.64
CA GLN A 76 -7.37 14.29 -1.64
C GLN A 76 -6.85 14.38 -3.09
N ALA A 77 -5.72 13.76 -3.39
CA ALA A 77 -5.18 13.68 -4.74
C ALA A 77 -6.11 12.83 -5.64
N PRO A 78 -6.33 13.20 -6.93
CA PRO A 78 -7.25 12.48 -7.81
C PRO A 78 -6.97 10.98 -7.99
N ALA A 79 -5.72 10.57 -7.75
CA ALA A 79 -5.30 9.17 -7.82
C ALA A 79 -5.48 8.38 -6.52
N VAL A 80 -6.01 8.97 -5.46
CA VAL A 80 -6.20 8.31 -4.16
C VAL A 80 -7.68 8.08 -3.93
N ARG A 81 -8.06 6.83 -3.65
CA ARG A 81 -9.42 6.42 -3.30
C ARG A 81 -9.41 5.84 -1.89
N SER A 82 -9.92 6.59 -0.93
CA SER A 82 -9.85 6.23 0.48
C SER A 82 -11.24 6.11 1.10
N ALA A 83 -11.47 5.00 1.79
CA ALA A 83 -12.55 4.81 2.76
C ALA A 83 -11.93 4.83 4.16
N ILE A 84 -11.80 6.01 4.76
CA ILE A 84 -11.31 6.18 6.12
C ILE A 84 -12.49 6.66 6.95
N GLY A 85 -12.81 5.95 8.03
CA GLY A 85 -14.02 6.22 8.80
C GLY A 85 -13.92 5.84 10.28
N LEU A 86 -14.62 6.62 11.10
CA LEU A 86 -14.93 6.32 12.51
C LEU A 86 -16.44 6.05 12.62
N TRP A 87 -16.79 4.83 12.97
CA TRP A 87 -18.18 4.39 13.07
C TRP A 87 -18.59 4.28 14.52
N SER A 88 -19.65 4.99 14.91
CA SER A 88 -20.15 5.01 16.30
C SER A 88 -21.58 4.49 16.37
N ALA A 89 -21.94 3.77 17.43
CA ALA A 89 -23.35 3.47 17.72
C ALA A 89 -24.15 4.77 17.83
N ARG A 90 -25.36 4.80 17.24
CA ARG A 90 -26.21 6.00 17.20
C ARG A 90 -26.56 6.53 18.59
N ASP A 91 -26.70 5.64 19.57
CA ASP A 91 -27.04 5.97 20.94
C ASP A 91 -25.85 6.35 21.81
N LEU A 92 -24.61 6.27 21.28
CA LEU A 92 -23.40 6.63 22.01
C LEU A 92 -23.33 8.16 22.21
N PRO A 93 -23.35 8.68 23.45
CA PRO A 93 -23.22 10.10 23.70
C PRO A 93 -21.79 10.55 23.37
N LEU A 94 -21.66 11.42 22.36
CA LEU A 94 -20.38 11.95 21.93
C LEU A 94 -20.23 13.41 22.34
N ARG A 95 -19.01 13.79 22.74
CA ARG A 95 -18.70 15.18 23.09
C ARG A 95 -18.76 16.06 21.84
N PRO A 96 -19.50 17.18 21.87
CA PRO A 96 -19.58 18.11 20.73
C PRO A 96 -18.21 18.64 20.29
N SER A 97 -17.30 18.87 21.25
CA SER A 97 -15.93 19.34 20.96
C SER A 97 -15.11 18.35 20.15
N TRP A 98 -15.30 17.04 20.37
CA TRP A 98 -14.61 16.01 19.60
C TRP A 98 -15.21 15.87 18.20
N LEU A 99 -16.55 15.90 18.10
CA LEU A 99 -17.24 15.90 16.82
C LEU A 99 -16.85 17.07 15.93
N ALA A 100 -16.70 18.27 16.51
CA ALA A 100 -16.30 19.47 15.79
C ALA A 100 -14.87 19.40 15.22
N ALA A 101 -14.02 18.51 15.74
CA ALA A 101 -12.67 18.30 15.23
C ALA A 101 -12.60 17.28 14.07
N LEU A 102 -13.65 16.50 13.82
CA LEU A 102 -13.67 15.53 12.72
C LEU A 102 -14.09 16.19 11.40
N PRO A 103 -13.36 15.95 10.29
CA PRO A 103 -13.78 16.33 8.96
C PRO A 103 -15.15 15.76 8.59
N ALA A 104 -15.87 16.50 7.74
CA ALA A 104 -17.14 16.04 7.21
C ALA A 104 -16.97 14.70 6.48
N GLY A 105 -17.85 13.75 6.77
CA GLY A 105 -17.85 12.42 6.13
C GLY A 105 -16.81 11.43 6.67
N LEU A 106 -16.01 11.80 7.68
CA LEU A 106 -15.15 10.87 8.41
C LEU A 106 -15.95 9.99 9.40
N ARG A 107 -17.09 10.48 9.89
CA ARG A 107 -17.94 9.74 10.83
C ARG A 107 -19.09 9.00 10.14
N GLY A 108 -19.30 7.75 10.52
CA GLY A 108 -20.49 6.96 10.23
C GLY A 108 -21.27 6.59 11.51
N GLU A 109 -22.52 6.19 11.34
CA GLU A 109 -23.37 5.73 12.45
C GLU A 109 -23.75 4.26 12.27
N LEU A 110 -23.67 3.50 13.36
CA LEU A 110 -24.12 2.11 13.45
C LEU A 110 -25.54 2.09 14.02
N THR A 111 -26.40 1.29 13.41
CA THR A 111 -27.79 1.11 13.82
C THR A 111 -27.95 0.18 15.02
N GLY A 112 -26.95 -0.66 15.29
CA GLY A 112 -26.97 -1.70 16.33
C GLY A 112 -27.44 -3.06 15.82
N ASP A 113 -27.79 -3.18 14.54
CA ASP A 113 -28.02 -4.46 13.86
C ASP A 113 -26.75 -4.88 13.10
N PRO A 114 -26.03 -5.92 13.56
CA PRO A 114 -24.79 -6.37 12.93
C PRO A 114 -24.87 -6.67 11.43
N VAL A 115 -26.02 -7.19 10.96
CA VAL A 115 -26.18 -7.58 9.55
C VAL A 115 -26.38 -6.34 8.68
N VAL A 116 -27.18 -5.39 9.16
CA VAL A 116 -27.41 -4.11 8.47
C VAL A 116 -26.12 -3.29 8.46
N ASP A 117 -25.47 -3.16 9.61
CA ASP A 117 -24.26 -2.35 9.79
C ASP A 117 -23.07 -2.93 9.01
N GLY A 118 -22.89 -4.26 9.02
CA GLY A 118 -21.86 -4.92 8.22
C GLY A 118 -22.04 -4.66 6.72
N LYS A 119 -23.26 -4.84 6.19
CA LYS A 119 -23.55 -4.55 4.78
C LYS A 119 -23.34 -3.08 4.42
N ALA A 120 -23.70 -2.17 5.33
CA ALA A 120 -23.49 -0.74 5.12
C ALA A 120 -22.00 -0.38 5.05
N LEU A 121 -21.18 -0.98 5.93
CA LEU A 121 -19.73 -0.82 5.93
C LEU A 121 -19.08 -1.38 4.65
N ASP A 122 -19.49 -2.57 4.23
CA ASP A 122 -19.00 -3.20 3.00
C ASP A 122 -19.35 -2.37 1.76
N ALA A 123 -20.61 -1.94 1.65
CA ALA A 123 -21.06 -1.08 0.56
C ALA A 123 -20.32 0.27 0.55
N TRP A 124 -20.12 0.88 1.72
CA TRP A 124 -19.35 2.12 1.85
C TRP A 124 -17.89 1.93 1.41
N ALA A 125 -17.25 0.83 1.80
CA ALA A 125 -15.87 0.53 1.40
C ALA A 125 -15.76 0.29 -0.11
N ALA A 126 -16.67 -0.50 -0.67
CA ALA A 126 -16.73 -0.77 -2.09
C ALA A 126 -16.95 0.53 -2.89
N GLU A 127 -17.90 1.38 -2.49
CA GLU A 127 -18.16 2.65 -3.15
C GLU A 127 -16.92 3.57 -3.10
N ARG A 128 -16.34 3.77 -1.91
CA ARG A 128 -15.21 4.70 -1.70
C ARG A 128 -13.91 4.23 -2.32
N THR A 129 -13.73 2.92 -2.52
CA THR A 129 -12.55 2.35 -3.19
C THR A 129 -12.78 2.08 -4.67
N GLY A 130 -14.00 2.25 -5.17
CA GLY A 130 -14.37 1.92 -6.55
C GLY A 130 -14.37 0.41 -6.83
N GLY A 131 -14.78 -0.39 -5.84
CA GLY A 131 -14.99 -1.84 -5.92
C GLY A 131 -13.80 -2.69 -5.49
N LEU A 132 -12.66 -2.07 -5.20
CA LEU A 132 -11.38 -2.77 -4.96
C LEU A 132 -11.29 -3.42 -3.59
N VAL A 133 -11.92 -2.79 -2.60
CA VAL A 133 -12.13 -3.38 -1.28
C VAL A 133 -13.62 -3.63 -1.13
N PRO A 134 -14.11 -4.85 -1.45
CA PRO A 134 -15.55 -5.12 -1.49
C PRO A 134 -16.17 -5.28 -0.09
N ALA A 135 -15.35 -5.53 0.93
CA ALA A 135 -15.81 -5.74 2.31
C ALA A 135 -14.81 -5.17 3.31
N MET A 136 -15.32 -4.65 4.42
CA MET A 136 -14.49 -4.12 5.50
C MET A 136 -13.96 -5.25 6.40
N PRO A 137 -12.70 -5.14 6.87
CA PRO A 137 -12.07 -6.19 7.68
C PRO A 137 -12.46 -6.13 9.16
N ILE A 138 -13.72 -5.82 9.47
CA ILE A 138 -14.23 -5.67 10.84
C ILE A 138 -15.54 -6.44 11.00
N ALA A 139 -15.71 -7.09 12.15
CA ALA A 139 -16.92 -7.85 12.46
C ALA A 139 -17.77 -7.03 13.43
N VAL A 140 -18.83 -6.41 12.92
CA VAL A 140 -19.78 -5.67 13.76
C VAL A 140 -20.56 -6.65 14.64
N SER A 141 -20.69 -6.32 15.92
CA SER A 141 -21.51 -7.02 16.90
C SER A 141 -22.45 -6.06 17.61
N LYS A 142 -23.39 -6.57 18.40
CA LYS A 142 -24.30 -5.74 19.20
C LYS A 142 -23.57 -4.90 20.25
N ASP A 143 -22.38 -5.32 20.66
CA ASP A 143 -21.55 -4.63 21.65
C ASP A 143 -20.59 -3.62 20.99
N THR A 144 -20.62 -3.49 19.67
CA THR A 144 -19.76 -2.59 18.92
C THR A 144 -20.23 -1.14 19.08
N ARG A 145 -19.54 -0.37 19.92
CA ARG A 145 -19.88 1.05 20.17
C ARG A 145 -19.07 2.04 19.35
N LEU A 146 -17.81 1.72 19.02
CA LEU A 146 -16.92 2.56 18.21
C LEU A 146 -15.96 1.68 17.41
N VAL A 147 -15.82 1.95 16.10
CA VAL A 147 -14.88 1.23 15.22
C VAL A 147 -14.10 2.21 14.34
N PRO A 148 -12.76 2.23 14.44
CA PRO A 148 -11.90 2.80 13.42
C PRO A 148 -11.75 1.81 12.26
N ALA A 149 -12.01 2.27 11.04
CA ALA A 149 -12.04 1.41 9.86
C ALA A 149 -11.34 2.10 8.69
N VAL A 150 -10.39 1.39 8.06
CA VAL A 150 -9.59 1.90 6.94
C VAL A 150 -9.61 0.94 5.76
N ALA A 151 -9.99 1.46 4.60
CA ALA A 151 -9.71 0.88 3.30
C ALA A 151 -9.04 1.94 2.41
N LEU A 152 -7.92 1.59 1.78
CA LEU A 152 -7.25 2.48 0.83
C LEU A 152 -6.97 1.74 -0.47
N ALA A 153 -7.33 2.38 -1.57
CA ALA A 153 -6.87 2.05 -2.91
C ALA A 153 -6.19 3.27 -3.52
N VAL A 154 -5.08 3.04 -4.20
CA VAL A 154 -4.44 4.07 -5.03
C VAL A 154 -4.68 3.67 -6.47
N ALA A 155 -5.22 4.58 -7.27
CA ALA A 155 -5.57 4.39 -8.66
C ALA A 155 -4.90 5.48 -9.51
N THR A 156 -3.72 5.20 -10.07
CA THR A 156 -3.00 6.14 -10.95
C THR A 156 -2.76 5.53 -12.31
N ARG A 157 -2.88 6.32 -13.39
CA ARG A 157 -2.50 5.86 -14.74
C ARG A 157 -1.07 6.25 -15.02
N TRP A 158 -0.30 5.39 -15.68
CA TRP A 158 1.06 5.74 -16.06
C TRP A 158 1.05 6.86 -17.09
N LEU A 159 1.96 7.83 -16.93
CA LEU A 159 2.20 8.83 -17.99
C LEU A 159 2.68 8.17 -19.29
N ARG A 160 3.39 7.05 -19.17
CA ARG A 160 3.76 6.17 -20.28
C ARG A 160 3.49 4.71 -19.89
N PRO A 161 2.53 4.04 -20.57
CA PRO A 161 2.24 2.63 -20.36
C PRO A 161 3.46 1.72 -20.57
N PHE A 162 3.42 0.54 -19.96
CA PHE A 162 4.28 -0.59 -20.31
C PHE A 162 3.66 -1.36 -21.48
N LEU A 163 4.45 -2.19 -22.17
CA LEU A 163 3.88 -3.27 -22.98
C LEU A 163 3.72 -4.50 -22.10
N GLU A 164 2.61 -5.20 -22.28
CA GLU A 164 2.36 -6.49 -21.62
C GLU A 164 2.86 -7.63 -22.49
N GLY A 165 3.34 -8.67 -21.84
CA GLY A 165 3.71 -9.92 -22.45
C GLY A 165 3.71 -11.04 -21.44
N VAL A 166 4.16 -12.20 -21.91
CA VAL A 166 4.43 -13.37 -21.08
C VAL A 166 5.92 -13.64 -21.17
N GLY A 167 6.55 -13.96 -20.05
CA GLY A 167 7.97 -14.20 -20.00
C GLY A 167 8.41 -14.94 -18.75
N GLU A 168 9.65 -15.41 -18.78
CA GLU A 168 10.29 -16.11 -17.67
C GLU A 168 11.52 -15.33 -17.21
N PHE A 169 11.81 -15.38 -15.91
CA PHE A 169 13.08 -14.88 -15.39
C PHE A 169 14.11 -16.03 -15.36
N PRO A 170 15.36 -15.78 -15.77
CA PRO A 170 16.37 -16.84 -15.86
C PRO A 170 16.82 -17.36 -14.49
N ASP A 171 16.78 -16.50 -13.48
CA ASP A 171 17.30 -16.75 -12.14
C ASP A 171 16.30 -16.29 -11.06
N GLY A 172 16.54 -16.73 -9.83
CA GLY A 172 15.74 -16.35 -8.66
C GLY A 172 14.59 -17.31 -8.35
N PRO A 173 13.77 -17.00 -7.34
CA PRO A 173 12.72 -17.91 -6.86
C PRO A 173 11.57 -18.11 -7.85
N TRP A 174 11.54 -17.34 -8.93
CA TRP A 174 10.54 -17.45 -9.99
C TRP A 174 11.05 -18.12 -11.27
N ALA A 175 12.30 -18.60 -11.27
CA ALA A 175 12.87 -19.24 -12.45
C ALA A 175 12.04 -20.45 -12.92
N GLY A 176 11.85 -20.57 -14.23
CA GLY A 176 11.04 -21.62 -14.85
C GLY A 176 9.52 -21.45 -14.68
N ARG A 177 9.05 -20.32 -14.15
CA ARG A 177 7.62 -19.97 -14.13
C ARG A 177 7.32 -19.02 -15.28
N GLU A 178 6.26 -19.33 -16.01
CA GLU A 178 5.68 -18.43 -17.00
C GLU A 178 4.85 -17.34 -16.31
N LEU A 179 5.30 -16.08 -16.38
CA LEU A 179 4.71 -14.95 -15.67
C LEU A 179 4.17 -13.89 -16.63
N ALA A 180 3.16 -13.15 -16.16
CA ALA A 180 2.76 -11.92 -16.81
C ALA A 180 3.85 -10.86 -16.58
N VAL A 181 4.41 -10.31 -17.65
CA VAL A 181 5.54 -9.37 -17.58
C VAL A 181 5.22 -8.05 -18.26
N LEU A 182 5.80 -6.98 -17.72
CA LEU A 182 5.69 -5.61 -18.18
C LEU A 182 7.05 -5.13 -18.65
N TYR A 183 7.12 -4.72 -19.91
CA TYR A 183 8.31 -4.14 -20.52
C TYR A 183 8.14 -2.63 -20.72
N ARG A 184 9.19 -1.86 -20.45
CA ARG A 184 9.25 -0.46 -20.87
C ARG A 184 10.66 -0.06 -21.28
N ARG A 185 10.75 0.59 -22.43
CA ARG A 185 11.96 1.27 -22.90
C ARG A 185 11.81 2.79 -22.78
N THR A 186 12.86 3.46 -22.31
CA THR A 186 12.90 4.93 -22.25
C THR A 186 14.33 5.46 -22.40
N ALA A 187 14.49 6.63 -23.01
CA ALA A 187 15.78 7.34 -23.05
C ALA A 187 16.10 8.08 -21.72
N VAL A 188 15.14 8.10 -20.80
CA VAL A 188 15.22 8.84 -19.55
C VAL A 188 15.83 7.95 -18.47
N LEU A 189 17.17 7.90 -18.38
CA LEU A 189 17.90 7.09 -17.39
C LEU A 189 17.64 7.55 -15.95
N ASP A 190 17.25 8.81 -15.78
CA ASP A 190 17.06 9.43 -14.48
C ASP A 190 15.87 8.85 -13.68
N ARG A 191 15.15 7.86 -14.24
CA ARG A 191 14.12 7.10 -13.53
C ARG A 191 14.66 6.03 -12.62
N LEU A 192 15.89 5.58 -12.86
CA LEU A 192 16.58 4.57 -12.07
C LEU A 192 17.62 5.26 -11.19
N ARG A 193 17.64 4.91 -9.91
CA ARG A 193 18.68 5.32 -8.96
C ARG A 193 19.17 4.11 -8.20
N VAL A 194 20.42 4.16 -7.77
CA VAL A 194 20.98 3.22 -6.80
C VAL A 194 21.41 4.05 -5.60
N ALA A 195 20.81 3.77 -4.44
CA ALA A 195 21.11 4.46 -3.20
C ALA A 195 21.99 3.58 -2.30
N ALA A 196 23.01 4.17 -1.68
CA ALA A 196 23.73 3.53 -0.59
C ALA A 196 22.84 3.51 0.66
N THR A 197 22.68 2.34 1.27
CA THR A 197 21.97 2.18 2.55
C THR A 197 22.83 1.39 3.53
N PRO A 198 22.56 1.46 4.84
CA PRO A 198 23.26 0.62 5.83
C PRO A 198 23.17 -0.88 5.55
N MET A 199 22.19 -1.30 4.75
CA MET A 199 21.92 -2.69 4.43
C MET A 199 22.46 -3.10 3.05
N GLY A 200 23.22 -2.22 2.40
CA GLY A 200 23.77 -2.38 1.05
C GLY A 200 23.09 -1.50 0.00
N PRO A 201 23.52 -1.58 -1.27
CA PRO A 201 22.90 -0.85 -2.37
C PRO A 201 21.41 -1.19 -2.53
N LEU A 202 20.60 -0.16 -2.81
CA LEU A 202 19.17 -0.24 -3.07
C LEU A 202 18.87 0.35 -4.45
N THR A 203 18.38 -0.46 -5.38
CA THR A 203 17.85 0.01 -6.65
C THR A 203 16.46 0.58 -6.45
N MET A 204 16.19 1.76 -7.01
CA MET A 204 14.88 2.41 -6.98
C MET A 204 14.50 2.88 -8.38
N LEU A 205 13.41 2.34 -8.92
CA LEU A 205 12.82 2.75 -10.19
C LEU A 205 11.57 3.58 -9.94
N ARG A 206 11.55 4.84 -10.39
CA ARG A 206 10.37 5.70 -10.34
C ARG A 206 9.52 5.55 -11.60
N VAL A 207 8.29 5.11 -11.42
CA VAL A 207 7.23 5.01 -12.43
C VAL A 207 6.27 6.17 -12.23
N MET A 208 6.24 7.11 -13.17
CA MET A 208 5.38 8.29 -13.02
C MET A 208 3.91 8.00 -13.35
N GLY A 209 3.05 8.36 -12.41
CA GLY A 209 1.61 8.30 -12.55
C GLY A 209 0.95 9.67 -12.76
N THR A 210 -0.30 9.66 -13.21
CA THR A 210 -1.21 10.80 -13.19
C THR A 210 -1.74 11.06 -11.78
N GLY A 211 -2.48 12.16 -11.59
CA GLY A 211 -3.17 12.43 -10.33
C GLY A 211 -2.24 12.68 -9.13
N GLY A 212 -0.99 13.08 -9.38
CA GLY A 212 -0.05 13.47 -8.32
C GLY A 212 0.72 12.33 -7.66
N VAL A 213 0.54 11.08 -8.10
CA VAL A 213 1.18 9.91 -7.47
C VAL A 213 2.26 9.32 -8.37
N ASP A 214 3.38 8.94 -7.76
CA ASP A 214 4.42 8.12 -8.39
C ASP A 214 4.56 6.78 -7.67
N VAL A 215 4.88 5.72 -8.41
CA VAL A 215 5.17 4.41 -7.83
C VAL A 215 6.67 4.15 -7.93
N HIS A 216 7.30 3.86 -6.80
CA HIS A 216 8.71 3.51 -6.70
C HIS A 216 8.82 2.00 -6.52
N LEU A 217 9.43 1.29 -7.47
CA LEU A 217 9.80 -0.11 -7.30
C LEU A 217 11.20 -0.17 -6.71
N VAL A 218 11.39 -0.96 -5.67
CA VAL A 218 12.62 -1.01 -4.89
C VAL A 218 13.15 -2.42 -4.73
N LEU A 219 14.45 -2.59 -4.99
CA LEU A 219 15.12 -3.88 -4.93
C LEU A 219 16.43 -3.73 -4.15
N GLY A 220 16.50 -4.37 -2.97
CA GLY A 220 17.70 -4.39 -2.14
C GLY A 220 18.55 -5.62 -2.41
N VAL A 221 19.78 -5.65 -1.88
CA VAL A 221 20.64 -6.84 -1.97
C VAL A 221 20.01 -8.08 -1.32
N ARG A 222 19.22 -7.89 -0.26
CA ARG A 222 18.47 -8.96 0.45
C ARG A 222 17.01 -8.96 0.01
N ASP A 223 16.42 -10.15 -0.08
CA ASP A 223 14.98 -10.36 -0.37
C ASP A 223 14.14 -10.34 0.92
N GLU A 224 14.31 -9.29 1.74
CA GLU A 224 13.66 -9.17 3.05
C GLU A 224 12.85 -7.88 3.15
N PRO A 225 11.50 -7.95 3.20
CA PRO A 225 10.66 -6.75 3.21
C PRO A 225 10.95 -5.83 4.39
N GLY A 226 11.15 -6.41 5.58
CA GLY A 226 11.49 -5.67 6.81
C GLY A 226 12.84 -4.95 6.77
N VAL A 227 13.66 -5.21 5.75
CA VAL A 227 14.93 -4.51 5.50
C VAL A 227 14.78 -3.52 4.36
N VAL A 228 14.21 -3.96 3.23
CA VAL A 228 14.15 -3.19 1.97
C VAL A 228 13.17 -2.02 2.08
N LEU A 229 11.96 -2.24 2.62
CA LEU A 229 10.94 -1.19 2.68
C LEU A 229 11.33 -0.05 3.63
N PRO A 230 11.78 -0.29 4.87
CA PRO A 230 12.30 0.78 5.73
C PRO A 230 13.47 1.55 5.11
N ALA A 231 14.37 0.87 4.40
CA ALA A 231 15.49 1.52 3.74
C ALA A 231 15.01 2.43 2.59
N ALA A 232 14.07 1.95 1.78
CA ALA A 232 13.48 2.73 0.70
C ALA A 232 12.75 3.99 1.17
N ILE A 233 11.96 3.88 2.25
CA ILE A 233 11.25 5.02 2.82
C ILE A 233 12.24 6.06 3.35
N ARG A 234 13.32 5.63 4.02
CA ARG A 234 14.40 6.54 4.46
C ARG A 234 15.08 7.26 3.31
N VAL A 235 15.35 6.58 2.19
CA VAL A 235 15.93 7.22 1.00
C VAL A 235 15.03 8.34 0.47
N LEU A 236 13.70 8.18 0.55
CA LEU A 236 12.74 9.22 0.15
C LEU A 236 12.69 10.38 1.13
N ASP A 237 12.68 10.10 2.44
CA ASP A 237 12.57 11.11 3.50
C ASP A 237 13.85 11.94 3.67
N ASP A 238 14.99 11.26 3.82
CA ASP A 238 16.25 11.88 4.23
C ASP A 238 17.18 12.17 3.03
N GLY A 239 16.85 11.62 1.86
CA GLY A 239 17.78 11.48 0.75
C GLY A 239 18.80 10.37 1.00
N ALA A 240 19.69 10.18 0.02
CA ALA A 240 20.78 9.21 0.13
C ALA A 240 21.97 9.62 -0.74
N GLN A 241 23.13 9.05 -0.44
CA GLN A 241 24.23 9.02 -1.40
C GLN A 241 23.85 8.09 -2.55
N PHE A 242 23.93 8.60 -3.78
CA PHE A 242 23.70 7.78 -4.97
C PHE A 242 25.00 7.13 -5.45
N LEU A 243 24.88 5.86 -5.84
CA LEU A 243 25.95 5.02 -6.37
C LEU A 243 25.84 4.94 -7.91
N PRO A 244 26.92 4.53 -8.60
CA PRO A 244 26.85 4.08 -9.99
C PRO A 244 25.74 3.04 -10.21
N LEU A 245 25.11 3.06 -11.40
CA LEU A 245 23.94 2.22 -11.69
C LEU A 245 24.28 0.72 -11.68
N GLU A 246 25.50 0.38 -12.09
CA GLU A 246 26.04 -0.97 -12.11
C GLU A 246 26.20 -1.61 -10.73
N GLU A 247 26.17 -0.82 -9.64
CA GLU A 247 26.17 -1.35 -8.26
C GLU A 247 24.76 -1.74 -7.80
N GLY A 248 23.72 -1.41 -8.58
CA GLY A 248 22.33 -1.65 -8.24
C GLY A 248 21.93 -3.11 -8.35
N PRO A 249 21.28 -3.69 -7.33
CA PRO A 249 20.64 -4.99 -7.46
C PRO A 249 19.65 -5.00 -8.63
N GLY A 250 19.70 -6.04 -9.46
CA GLY A 250 18.84 -6.18 -10.65
C GLY A 250 19.17 -5.20 -11.78
N VAL A 251 20.32 -4.50 -11.73
CA VAL A 251 20.73 -3.55 -12.76
C VAL A 251 21.94 -4.09 -13.51
N SER A 252 21.93 -3.98 -14.85
CA SER A 252 23.10 -4.22 -15.68
C SER A 252 23.33 -3.07 -16.64
N VAL A 253 24.60 -2.76 -16.89
CA VAL A 253 25.01 -1.65 -17.75
C VAL A 253 25.95 -2.20 -18.82
N ALA A 254 25.61 -1.98 -20.09
CA ALA A 254 26.43 -2.42 -21.22
C ALA A 254 26.47 -1.35 -22.31
N TYR A 255 27.55 -1.32 -23.07
CA TYR A 255 27.62 -0.54 -24.31
C TYR A 255 27.33 -1.45 -25.49
N VAL A 256 26.23 -1.20 -26.18
CA VAL A 256 25.74 -2.04 -27.28
C VAL A 256 25.65 -1.26 -28.57
N ARG A 257 25.65 -1.97 -29.70
CA ARG A 257 25.28 -1.37 -30.98
C ARG A 257 23.77 -1.16 -31.06
N ALA A 258 23.36 -0.11 -31.78
CA ALA A 258 21.97 0.26 -31.94
C ALA A 258 21.72 0.95 -33.29
N THR A 259 20.49 0.79 -33.78
CA THR A 259 19.96 1.47 -34.97
C THR A 259 19.70 2.95 -34.74
N GLU A 260 19.45 3.35 -33.48
CA GLU A 260 19.15 4.71 -33.07
C GLU A 260 20.18 5.21 -32.05
N PRO A 261 20.56 6.49 -32.08
CA PRO A 261 21.43 7.08 -31.08
C PRO A 261 20.69 7.35 -29.76
N GLY A 262 21.45 7.49 -28.68
CA GLY A 262 20.93 7.85 -27.36
C GLY A 262 20.92 6.70 -26.37
N ASP A 263 21.30 7.00 -25.13
CA ASP A 263 21.29 6.02 -24.05
C ASP A 263 19.86 5.57 -23.74
N ARG A 264 19.72 4.31 -23.32
CA ARG A 264 18.41 3.70 -23.05
C ARG A 264 18.36 2.94 -21.74
N LEU A 265 17.22 3.02 -21.09
CA LEU A 265 16.80 2.21 -19.96
C LEU A 265 15.71 1.23 -20.43
N ASP A 266 16.02 -0.06 -20.35
CA ASP A 266 15.06 -1.14 -20.55
C ASP A 266 14.64 -1.69 -19.18
N VAL A 267 13.35 -1.66 -18.88
CA VAL A 267 12.77 -2.11 -17.62
C VAL A 267 11.95 -3.37 -17.86
N THR A 268 12.15 -4.38 -17.03
CA THR A 268 11.32 -5.59 -16.96
C THR A 268 10.85 -5.80 -15.53
N VAL A 269 9.54 -5.83 -15.34
CA VAL A 269 8.88 -6.02 -14.04
C VAL A 269 7.73 -7.00 -14.24
N PRO A 270 7.48 -7.96 -13.34
CA PRO A 270 6.27 -8.76 -13.43
C PRO A 270 5.02 -7.90 -13.16
N ARG A 271 3.90 -8.29 -13.75
CA ARG A 271 2.60 -7.80 -13.32
C ARG A 271 2.28 -8.37 -11.93
N PHE A 272 1.61 -7.60 -11.09
CA PHE A 272 1.21 -8.08 -9.77
C PHE A 272 -0.09 -7.43 -9.29
N ALA A 273 -0.83 -8.23 -8.52
CA ALA A 273 -1.93 -7.80 -7.67
C ALA A 273 -1.65 -8.29 -6.25
N VAL A 274 -1.63 -7.38 -5.29
CA VAL A 274 -1.43 -7.70 -3.86
C VAL A 274 -2.61 -7.15 -3.09
N SER A 275 -3.25 -8.00 -2.31
CA SER A 275 -4.31 -7.64 -1.37
C SER A 275 -3.91 -8.06 0.03
N SER A 276 -4.26 -7.27 1.02
CA SER A 276 -3.96 -7.60 2.42
C SER A 276 -4.98 -7.02 3.38
N THR A 277 -5.31 -7.84 4.37
CA THR A 277 -6.09 -7.46 5.54
C THR A 277 -5.21 -7.57 6.77
N HIS A 278 -5.09 -6.47 7.51
CA HIS A 278 -4.28 -6.39 8.72
C HIS A 278 -5.16 -6.13 9.93
N ASP A 279 -5.01 -6.98 10.95
CA ASP A 279 -5.48 -6.69 12.30
C ASP A 279 -4.38 -5.90 13.02
N LEU A 280 -4.65 -4.62 13.29
CA LEU A 280 -3.69 -3.69 13.88
C LEU A 280 -3.42 -4.04 15.35
N LEU A 281 -4.32 -4.77 16.02
CA LEU A 281 -4.11 -5.22 17.40
C LEU A 281 -3.05 -6.32 17.51
N ARG A 282 -2.59 -6.90 16.39
CA ARG A 282 -1.46 -7.85 16.37
C ARG A 282 -0.10 -7.17 16.47
N LEU A 283 -0.01 -5.86 16.22
CA LEU A 283 1.20 -5.06 16.36
C LEU A 283 0.93 -3.84 17.26
N PRO A 284 0.48 -4.06 18.52
CA PRO A 284 -0.01 -2.99 19.36
C PRO A 284 1.05 -1.93 19.66
N GLU A 285 2.33 -2.32 19.72
CA GLU A 285 3.46 -1.41 19.91
C GLU A 285 3.72 -0.50 18.69
N VAL A 286 3.43 -0.98 17.47
CA VAL A 286 3.60 -0.18 16.25
C VAL A 286 2.52 0.90 16.17
N PHE A 287 1.30 0.57 16.59
CA PHE A 287 0.12 1.42 16.43
C PHE A 287 -0.30 2.15 17.71
N GLY A 288 0.37 1.91 18.84
CA GLY A 288 0.02 2.51 20.13
C GLY A 288 -1.31 1.98 20.69
N LEU A 289 -1.62 0.71 20.44
CA LEU A 289 -2.91 0.09 20.76
C LEU A 289 -2.87 -0.84 21.99
N ALA A 290 -1.73 -0.96 22.67
CA ALA A 290 -1.53 -1.91 23.76
C ALA A 290 -2.46 -1.62 24.96
N THR A 291 -2.43 -0.39 25.48
CA THR A 291 -3.27 0.00 26.60
C THR A 291 -4.73 0.19 26.18
N VAL A 292 -4.97 0.86 25.03
CA VAL A 292 -6.33 1.27 24.65
C VAL A 292 -7.24 0.13 24.21
N SER A 293 -6.69 -1.08 24.04
CA SER A 293 -7.45 -2.31 23.76
C SER A 293 -7.92 -3.05 25.02
N ASP A 294 -7.52 -2.62 26.23
CA ASP A 294 -8.04 -3.16 27.49
C ASP A 294 -9.51 -2.73 27.70
N MET A 295 -10.44 -3.65 27.41
CA MET A 295 -11.88 -3.44 27.52
C MET A 295 -12.39 -3.33 28.97
N SER A 296 -11.55 -3.56 29.99
CA SER A 296 -11.98 -3.47 31.39
C SER A 296 -12.14 -2.02 31.90
N ARG A 297 -11.68 -1.03 31.13
CA ARG A 297 -11.73 0.40 31.49
C ARG A 297 -11.90 1.29 30.26
N GLY A 298 -12.32 2.53 30.49
CA GLY A 298 -12.40 3.56 29.44
C GLY A 298 -11.09 4.32 29.27
N HIS A 299 -10.65 4.46 28.02
CA HIS A 299 -9.41 5.16 27.65
C HIS A 299 -9.64 6.47 26.91
N PHE A 300 -10.86 6.71 26.42
CA PHE A 300 -11.19 7.85 25.55
C PHE A 300 -12.20 8.83 26.16
N PRO A 301 -11.89 9.47 27.31
CA PRO A 301 -12.80 10.41 27.95
C PRO A 301 -13.06 11.67 27.09
N GLY A 302 -12.22 11.94 26.09
CA GLY A 302 -12.41 13.01 25.11
C GLY A 302 -13.48 12.71 24.06
N ILE A 303 -13.81 11.43 23.81
CA ILE A 303 -14.85 11.03 22.85
C ILE A 303 -16.24 11.17 23.45
N GLY A 304 -16.43 10.69 24.68
CA GLY A 304 -17.74 10.63 25.34
C GLY A 304 -17.61 10.39 26.86
N PRO A 305 -18.73 10.45 27.60
CA PRO A 305 -18.76 10.09 29.02
C PRO A 305 -18.76 8.57 29.25
N GLU A 306 -19.13 7.77 28.25
CA GLU A 306 -19.10 6.32 28.35
C GLU A 306 -17.66 5.78 28.30
N PRO A 307 -17.35 4.70 29.06
CA PRO A 307 -16.04 4.07 29.02
C PRO A 307 -15.84 3.35 27.68
N LEU A 308 -14.94 3.88 26.85
CA LEU A 308 -14.61 3.34 25.52
C LEU A 308 -13.20 2.75 25.48
N ALA A 309 -13.06 1.65 24.74
CA ALA A 309 -11.80 0.98 24.42
C ALA A 309 -11.83 0.48 22.95
N VAL A 310 -10.68 0.18 22.37
CA VAL A 310 -10.54 -0.31 21.00
C VAL A 310 -10.70 -1.83 20.99
N GLY A 311 -11.90 -2.31 20.66
CA GLY A 311 -12.16 -3.75 20.53
C GLY A 311 -11.71 -4.36 19.21
N GLN A 312 -11.65 -3.55 18.14
CA GLN A 312 -11.20 -3.96 16.81
C GLN A 312 -10.51 -2.78 16.12
N ALA A 313 -9.44 -3.06 15.39
CA ALA A 313 -8.76 -2.09 14.54
C ALA A 313 -8.17 -2.83 13.35
N ALA A 314 -8.61 -2.52 12.13
CA ALA A 314 -8.18 -3.24 10.95
C ALA A 314 -8.03 -2.35 9.72
N GLN A 315 -7.16 -2.79 8.81
CA GLN A 315 -6.93 -2.16 7.52
C GLN A 315 -7.08 -3.17 6.40
N ALA A 316 -7.78 -2.81 5.33
CA ALA A 316 -7.75 -3.50 4.05
C ALA A 316 -7.05 -2.62 3.00
N ALA A 317 -6.16 -3.21 2.21
CA ALA A 317 -5.46 -2.51 1.14
C ALA A 317 -5.29 -3.43 -0.07
N VAL A 318 -5.35 -2.82 -1.25
CA VAL A 318 -5.16 -3.49 -2.53
C VAL A 318 -4.22 -2.64 -3.39
N ALA A 319 -3.33 -3.32 -4.10
CA ALA A 319 -2.34 -2.75 -5.01
C ALA A 319 -2.29 -3.59 -6.29
N VAL A 320 -2.62 -2.99 -7.43
CA VAL A 320 -2.55 -3.65 -8.74
C VAL A 320 -1.64 -2.86 -9.65
N PHE A 321 -0.55 -3.47 -10.11
CA PHE A 321 0.39 -2.85 -11.04
C PHE A 321 0.25 -3.52 -12.42
N SER A 322 -0.32 -2.79 -13.40
CA SER A 322 -0.57 -3.25 -14.77
C SER A 322 0.19 -2.44 -15.81
N ALA A 323 0.03 -2.75 -17.10
CA ALA A 323 0.65 -1.92 -18.14
C ALA A 323 0.14 -0.49 -18.23
N THR A 324 -1.09 -0.20 -17.82
CA THR A 324 -1.69 1.13 -18.01
C THR A 324 -1.66 1.99 -16.77
N GLY A 325 -1.52 1.37 -15.60
CA GLY A 325 -1.54 2.09 -14.34
C GLY A 325 -1.28 1.22 -13.13
N PHE A 326 -1.29 1.90 -11.99
CA PHE A 326 -1.68 1.33 -10.73
C PHE A 326 -3.22 1.34 -10.72
N GLU A 327 -3.79 0.18 -11.09
CA GLU A 327 -5.19 -0.18 -11.41
C GLU A 327 -5.91 0.50 -12.61
N SER A 328 -6.65 -0.29 -13.44
CA SER A 328 -6.43 -0.40 -14.91
C SER A 328 -7.65 -0.23 -15.86
N ALA A 329 -7.42 0.10 -17.15
CA ALA A 329 -8.12 -0.46 -18.36
C ALA A 329 -7.53 -0.03 -19.75
N SER A 330 -7.57 -0.98 -20.71
CA SER A 330 -7.33 -0.96 -22.19
C SER A 330 -5.96 -1.38 -22.76
N VAL A 331 -6.04 -2.15 -23.86
CA VAL A 331 -4.96 -2.87 -24.57
C VAL A 331 -4.56 -2.10 -25.82
N THR A 332 -3.24 -1.93 -26.06
CA THR A 332 -2.73 -1.56 -27.39
C THR A 332 -1.93 -2.73 -27.93
N ALA A 333 -2.43 -3.37 -28.98
CA ALA A 333 -1.70 -4.38 -29.74
C ALA A 333 -0.86 -3.70 -30.83
N PHE A 334 0.39 -4.13 -30.99
CA PHE A 334 1.20 -3.80 -32.15
C PHE A 334 1.28 -5.04 -33.05
N GLU A 335 0.93 -4.89 -34.33
CA GLU A 335 1.22 -5.87 -35.38
C GLU A 335 2.70 -5.79 -35.77
N ALA A 336 3.36 -6.95 -35.89
CA ALA A 336 4.67 -7.06 -36.50
C ALA A 336 4.51 -7.27 -38.01
N VAL A 337 5.09 -6.37 -38.81
CA VAL A 337 5.22 -6.53 -40.26
C VAL A 337 6.47 -7.36 -40.55
N ALA A 338 6.33 -8.38 -41.39
CA ALA A 338 7.44 -9.26 -41.79
C ALA A 338 8.37 -8.61 -42.83
N GLY A 339 9.68 -8.88 -42.68
CA GLY A 339 10.62 -9.04 -43.80
C GLY A 339 11.40 -7.81 -44.26
N SER A 340 12.47 -7.46 -43.56
CA SER A 340 13.58 -6.67 -44.14
C SER A 340 14.93 -7.12 -43.56
N ALA A 341 16.02 -6.88 -44.30
CA ALA A 341 17.38 -7.13 -43.81
C ALA A 341 17.62 -6.38 -42.49
N PRO A 342 18.41 -6.92 -41.53
CA PRO A 342 18.66 -6.25 -40.27
C PRO A 342 19.15 -4.82 -40.54
N PRO A 343 18.45 -3.79 -40.04
CA PRO A 343 18.91 -2.42 -40.22
C PRO A 343 20.33 -2.27 -39.67
N PRO A 344 21.20 -1.47 -40.32
CA PRO A 344 22.53 -1.22 -39.80
C PRO A 344 22.42 -0.61 -38.39
N GLU A 345 23.32 -1.01 -37.49
CA GLU A 345 23.42 -0.51 -36.12
C GLU A 345 24.67 0.38 -35.95
N PRO A 346 24.68 1.60 -36.53
CA PRO A 346 25.89 2.42 -36.62
C PRO A 346 26.26 3.06 -35.28
N TYR A 347 25.35 3.10 -34.31
CA TYR A 347 25.56 3.80 -33.05
C TYR A 347 26.03 2.85 -31.95
N ARG A 348 26.91 3.33 -31.06
CA ARG A 348 27.25 2.66 -29.80
C ARG A 348 26.63 3.46 -28.66
N ILE A 349 25.71 2.85 -27.92
CA ILE A 349 24.93 3.53 -26.88
C ILE A 349 25.08 2.83 -25.53
N LYS A 350 24.91 3.55 -24.42
CA LYS A 350 24.79 2.94 -23.10
C LYS A 350 23.39 2.36 -22.95
N ARG A 351 23.32 1.06 -22.68
CA ARG A 351 22.08 0.34 -22.37
C ARG A 351 22.10 -0.04 -20.89
N VAL A 352 21.15 0.49 -20.15
CA VAL A 352 20.88 0.12 -18.76
C VAL A 352 19.69 -0.81 -18.77
N GLN A 353 19.81 -1.99 -18.16
CA GLN A 353 18.68 -2.87 -17.90
C GLN A 353 18.36 -2.84 -16.42
N ALA A 354 17.08 -2.75 -16.07
CA ALA A 354 16.58 -2.94 -14.71
C ALA A 354 15.55 -4.08 -14.71
N VAL A 355 15.86 -5.16 -14.01
CA VAL A 355 15.06 -6.39 -13.97
C VAL A 355 14.64 -6.66 -12.54
N PHE A 356 13.33 -6.63 -12.31
CA PHE A 356 12.71 -7.00 -11.02
C PHE A 356 12.28 -8.47 -11.09
N GLY A 357 13.26 -9.37 -11.23
CA GLY A 357 13.03 -10.82 -11.45
C GLY A 357 13.02 -11.68 -10.18
N ARG A 358 12.94 -11.06 -9.01
CA ARG A 358 12.87 -11.68 -7.68
C ARG A 358 12.08 -10.77 -6.74
N PRO A 359 11.71 -11.22 -5.53
CA PRO A 359 10.91 -10.44 -4.61
C PRO A 359 11.39 -9.00 -4.41
N PHE A 360 10.46 -8.05 -4.46
CA PHE A 360 10.77 -6.62 -4.45
C PHE A 360 9.70 -5.82 -3.73
N GLY A 361 10.07 -4.61 -3.31
CA GLY A 361 9.15 -3.69 -2.67
C GLY A 361 8.57 -2.69 -3.66
N PHE A 362 7.42 -2.11 -3.32
CA PHE A 362 6.88 -0.94 -4.00
C PHE A 362 6.39 0.10 -2.99
N LEU A 363 6.49 1.37 -3.36
CA LEU A 363 5.95 2.50 -2.60
C LEU A 363 5.12 3.38 -3.54
N ALA A 364 3.85 3.62 -3.22
CA ALA A 364 3.07 4.66 -3.89
C ALA A 364 3.21 5.96 -3.09
N VAL A 365 3.69 7.01 -3.75
CA VAL A 365 4.12 8.26 -3.10
C VAL A 365 3.35 9.44 -3.67
N GLU A 366 2.76 10.25 -2.81
CA GLU A 366 2.20 11.56 -3.21
C GLU A 366 3.38 12.50 -3.50
N ARG A 367 3.46 12.94 -4.75
CA ARG A 367 4.65 13.56 -5.33
C ARG A 367 5.03 14.89 -4.66
N ARG A 368 4.05 15.66 -4.17
CA ARG A 368 4.33 17.00 -3.61
C ARG A 368 4.87 16.93 -2.18
N SER A 369 4.28 16.07 -1.36
CA SER A 369 4.60 15.92 0.06
C SER A 369 5.67 14.86 0.32
N GLY A 370 5.88 13.92 -0.59
CA GLY A 370 6.72 12.74 -0.34
C GLY A 370 6.06 11.71 0.58
N MET A 371 4.77 11.88 0.91
CA MET A 371 4.03 10.96 1.76
C MET A 371 3.86 9.62 1.05
N VAL A 372 4.25 8.54 1.73
CA VAL A 372 4.02 7.16 1.30
C VAL A 372 2.57 6.78 1.59
N LEU A 373 1.77 6.73 0.54
CA LEU A 373 0.35 6.37 0.58
C LEU A 373 0.17 4.87 0.86
N THR A 374 0.94 4.05 0.15
CA THR A 374 1.02 2.61 0.35
C THR A 374 2.45 2.12 0.23
N ALA A 375 2.78 1.10 1.02
CA ALA A 375 4.01 0.34 0.90
C ALA A 375 3.65 -1.14 0.78
N GLY A 376 4.37 -1.89 -0.04
CA GLY A 376 4.11 -3.32 -0.13
C GLY A 376 5.27 -4.11 -0.68
N TRP A 377 5.17 -5.41 -0.53
CA TRP A 377 6.12 -6.41 -0.96
C TRP A 377 5.46 -7.34 -1.96
N VAL A 378 6.18 -7.70 -3.02
CA VAL A 378 5.77 -8.66 -4.02
C VAL A 378 6.67 -9.87 -3.88
N ALA A 379 6.18 -10.91 -3.21
CA ALA A 379 6.87 -12.20 -3.10
C ALA A 379 6.45 -13.15 -4.23
N ASP A 380 5.20 -13.03 -4.68
CA ASP A 380 4.60 -13.85 -5.72
C ASP A 380 3.86 -12.99 -6.75
N PRO A 381 4.33 -12.93 -8.01
CA PRO A 381 3.72 -12.16 -9.10
C PRO A 381 2.64 -12.95 -9.86
N GLU A 382 1.88 -12.26 -10.72
CA GLU A 382 0.81 -12.86 -11.53
C GLU A 382 1.34 -13.89 -12.55
N PRO A 383 0.72 -15.08 -12.66
CA PRO A 383 1.07 -16.09 -13.67
C PRO A 383 0.67 -15.64 -15.08
N GLY A 384 1.40 -16.11 -16.10
CA GLY A 384 1.15 -15.79 -17.51
C GLY A 384 -0.27 -16.13 -17.98
N ALA A 385 -0.88 -17.18 -17.43
CA ALA A 385 -2.24 -17.59 -17.75
C ALA A 385 -3.32 -16.54 -17.41
N ALA A 386 -3.07 -15.66 -16.42
CA ALA A 386 -3.99 -14.58 -16.07
C ALA A 386 -4.18 -13.56 -17.22
N MET A 387 -3.19 -13.43 -18.12
CA MET A 387 -3.27 -12.61 -19.33
C MET A 387 -4.16 -13.22 -20.42
N ALA A 388 -4.32 -14.55 -20.44
CA ALA A 388 -5.18 -15.24 -21.41
C ALA A 388 -6.67 -15.08 -21.06
N GLY A 389 -7.02 -15.15 -19.77
CA GLY A 389 -8.40 -14.97 -19.30
C GLY A 389 -8.96 -13.55 -19.46
N TRP A 390 -8.08 -12.53 -19.52
CA TRP A 390 -8.46 -11.12 -19.73
C TRP A 390 -8.91 -10.80 -21.16
N ARG A 391 -8.53 -11.61 -22.15
CA ARG A 391 -8.98 -11.43 -23.55
C ARG A 391 -10.45 -11.85 -23.75
N ASP A 392 -10.99 -12.70 -22.87
CA ASP A 392 -12.28 -13.38 -23.08
C ASP A 392 -13.37 -13.12 -22.01
N ALA A 393 -13.20 -12.23 -21.02
CA ALA A 393 -14.28 -11.95 -20.06
C ALA A 393 -14.27 -10.57 -19.36
N PRO A 394 -15.42 -9.85 -19.30
CA PRO A 394 -15.66 -8.82 -18.29
C PRO A 394 -15.99 -9.46 -16.94
N GLY A 395 -15.35 -9.01 -15.85
CA GLY A 395 -15.76 -9.34 -14.46
C GLY A 395 -14.81 -10.20 -13.61
N TYR A 396 -13.51 -10.34 -13.95
CA TYR A 396 -12.60 -11.22 -13.18
C TYR A 396 -12.39 -10.82 -11.70
N LEU A 397 -12.58 -9.55 -11.34
CA LEU A 397 -12.49 -9.07 -9.94
C LEU A 397 -13.49 -9.75 -8.98
N GLU A 398 -14.55 -10.38 -9.49
CA GLU A 398 -15.59 -11.01 -8.65
C GLU A 398 -15.24 -12.44 -8.20
N ARG A 399 -14.29 -13.13 -8.87
CA ARG A 399 -14.09 -14.58 -8.65
C ARG A 399 -13.02 -14.96 -7.61
N GLU A 400 -12.00 -14.14 -7.40
CA GLU A 400 -10.92 -14.49 -6.44
C GLU A 400 -11.14 -13.96 -5.02
N LEU A 401 -12.04 -12.99 -4.81
CA LEU A 401 -12.36 -12.46 -3.48
C LEU A 401 -13.46 -13.26 -2.74
N GLY A 402 -13.95 -14.36 -3.32
CA GLY A 402 -15.09 -15.14 -2.82
C GLY A 402 -14.78 -16.49 -2.17
N GLN A 403 -13.52 -16.92 -2.06
CA GLN A 403 -13.18 -18.23 -1.46
C GLN A 403 -12.20 -18.12 -0.29
N GLY A 404 -12.63 -17.42 0.76
CA GLY A 404 -12.13 -17.66 2.11
C GLY A 404 -12.98 -18.73 2.79
N THR A 405 -12.42 -19.93 2.98
CA THR A 405 -13.06 -21.05 3.66
C THR A 405 -13.46 -20.69 5.10
N ALA A 406 -14.76 -20.48 5.33
CA ALA A 406 -15.35 -20.52 6.66
C ALA A 406 -15.56 -21.98 7.07
N ALA A 407 -14.62 -22.54 7.84
CA ALA A 407 -14.85 -23.77 8.59
C ALA A 407 -15.60 -23.44 9.89
N PRO A 408 -16.78 -24.01 10.16
CA PRO A 408 -17.47 -23.80 11.43
C PRO A 408 -16.78 -24.59 12.57
N PRO A 409 -16.86 -24.12 13.83
CA PRO A 409 -16.24 -24.82 14.95
C PRO A 409 -16.97 -26.13 15.27
N ALA A 410 -16.19 -27.18 15.50
CA ALA A 410 -16.65 -28.48 15.95
C ALA A 410 -17.34 -28.37 17.33
N ARG A 411 -18.58 -28.87 17.43
CA ARG A 411 -19.25 -29.11 18.72
C ARG A 411 -18.76 -30.43 19.32
N LEU A 412 -18.22 -30.34 20.53
CA LEU A 412 -18.08 -31.47 21.46
C LEU A 412 -19.30 -31.54 22.40
N ALA A 413 -19.49 -32.74 22.95
CA ALA A 413 -20.53 -33.22 23.88
C ALA A 413 -21.84 -33.68 23.19
N GLY A 414 -22.41 -34.85 23.48
CA GLY A 414 -22.11 -35.86 24.49
C GLY A 414 -23.12 -37.02 24.36
N ARG A 415 -22.73 -38.16 24.92
CA ARG A 415 -23.50 -39.42 25.01
C ARG A 415 -24.91 -39.25 25.59
N GLY A 416 -25.86 -40.06 25.11
CA GLY A 416 -27.08 -40.41 25.85
C GLY A 416 -28.08 -41.29 25.09
N GLN A 417 -28.09 -42.59 25.42
CA GLN A 417 -29.16 -43.61 25.25
C GLN A 417 -29.46 -44.06 23.80
N ALA A 418 -29.51 -45.35 23.46
CA ALA A 418 -29.68 -46.60 24.21
C ALA A 418 -28.67 -47.68 23.79
#